data_AF-A0A1Z8ZWC7-F1
#
_entry.id   AF-A0A1Z8ZWC7-F1
#
_cell.length_a   1.000
_cell.length_b   1.000
_cell.length_c   1.000
_cell.angle_alpha   90.00
_cell.angle_beta   90.00
_cell.angle_gamma   90.00
#
_symmetry.space_group_name_H-M   'P 1'
#
loop_
_entity.id
_entity.type
_entity.pdbx_description
1 polymer ?
#
loop_
_entity_poly.entity_id
_entity_poly.type
_entity_poly.pdbx_seq_one_letter_code
_entity_poly.pdbx_strand_id
1 'polypeptide(L)' 'MFSSKKVLERLEELDVLLVKADNTHGDPAINADLERYGENGRSNLPVNIIVPADPDQKLIIMPEFFGAEEALEALEQATK' A
#
# COMPACT_ATOMS: atom_id res chain seq x y z
N MET A 1 8.01 7.37 4.03
CA MET A 1 8.90 6.31 4.55
C MET A 1 8.64 6.19 6.03
N PHE A 2 8.32 5.01 6.54
CA PHE A 2 7.99 4.82 7.96
C PHE A 2 9.20 5.08 8.85
N SER A 3 9.00 5.80 9.96
CA SER A 3 10.03 6.04 10.98
C SER A 3 9.80 5.23 12.26
N SER A 4 8.65 4.56 12.38
CA SER A 4 8.33 3.72 13.53
C SER A 4 9.13 2.41 13.48
N LYS A 5 9.94 2.18 14.50
CA LYS A 5 10.72 0.93 14.64
C LYS A 5 9.84 -0.31 14.54
N LYS A 6 8.68 -0.31 15.21
CA LYS A 6 7.74 -1.44 15.20
C LYS A 6 7.18 -1.74 13.80
N VAL A 7 6.91 -0.70 13.02
CA VAL A 7 6.43 -0.87 11.63
C VAL A 7 7.55 -1.47 10.78
N LEU A 8 8.78 -0.97 10.93
CA LEU A 8 9.93 -1.49 10.19
C LEU A 8 10.22 -2.97 10.52
N GLU A 9 10.21 -3.33 11.81
CA GLU A 9 10.36 -4.73 12.24
C GLU A 9 9.26 -5.61 11.65
N ARG A 10 8.00 -5.15 11.66
CA ARG A 10 6.88 -5.92 11.10
C ARG A 10 6.98 -6.10 9.58
N LEU A 11 7.43 -5.07 8.85
CA LEU A 11 7.67 -5.15 7.41
C LEU A 11 8.76 -6.18 7.08
N GLU A 12 9.82 -6.24 7.89
CA GLU A 12 10.90 -7.22 7.74
C GLU A 12 10.42 -8.65 8.07
N GLU A 13 9.69 -8.84 9.18
CA GLU A 13 9.12 -10.14 9.56
C GLU A 13 8.20 -10.74 8.49
N LEU A 14 7.45 -9.88 7.79
CA LEU A 14 6.50 -10.27 6.76
C LEU A 14 7.13 -10.33 5.36
N ASP A 15 8.44 -10.06 5.23
CA ASP A 15 9.15 -9.98 3.94
C ASP A 15 8.45 -9.06 2.92
N VAL A 16 8.03 -7.87 3.39
CA VAL A 16 7.24 -6.94 2.56
C VAL A 16 8.13 -6.23 1.56
N LEU A 17 7.76 -6.33 0.28
CA LEU A 17 8.37 -5.54 -0.79
C LEU A 17 7.84 -4.10 -0.77
N LEU A 18 8.72 -3.15 -0.44
CA LEU A 18 8.40 -1.73 -0.48
C LEU A 18 8.65 -1.13 -1.87
N VAL A 19 7.58 -0.70 -2.52
CA VAL A 19 7.65 -0.02 -3.82
C VAL A 19 7.30 1.46 -3.65
N LYS A 20 8.14 2.35 -4.18
CA LYS A 20 7.84 3.78 -4.31
C LYS A 20 7.66 4.10 -5.79
N ALA A 21 6.46 4.53 -6.16
CA ALA A 21 6.15 4.98 -7.51
C ALA A 21 5.97 6.51 -7.53
N ASP A 22 6.45 7.15 -8.60
CA ASP A 22 6.25 8.58 -8.86
C ASP A 22 5.55 8.73 -10.20
N ASN A 23 4.31 9.22 -10.18
CA ASN A 23 3.49 9.39 -11.37
C ASN A 23 3.40 10.84 -11.87
N THR A 24 4.35 11.71 -11.51
CA THR A 24 4.32 13.14 -11.86
C THR A 24 4.18 13.40 -13.37
N HIS A 25 4.71 12.51 -14.21
CA HIS A 25 4.67 12.64 -15.68
C HIS A 25 3.64 11.72 -16.35
N GLY A 26 2.81 11.01 -15.59
CA GLY A 26 1.78 10.11 -16.13
C GLY A 26 2.37 8.88 -16.80
N ASP A 27 3.21 8.11 -16.09
CA ASP A 27 3.76 6.85 -16.59
C ASP A 27 2.60 5.88 -16.92
N PRO A 28 2.49 5.35 -18.15
CA PRO A 28 1.41 4.46 -18.53
C PRO A 28 1.28 3.21 -17.66
N ALA A 29 2.38 2.66 -17.14
CA ALA A 29 2.35 1.49 -16.27
C ALA A 29 1.75 1.84 -14.90
N ILE A 30 2.13 2.99 -14.33
CA ILE A 30 1.57 3.46 -13.07
C ILE A 30 0.10 3.82 -13.23
N ASN A 31 -0.30 4.42 -14.36
CA ASN A 31 -1.70 4.70 -14.65
C ASN A 31 -2.55 3.43 -14.74
N ALA A 32 -2.04 2.38 -15.42
CA ALA A 32 -2.75 1.10 -15.50
C ALA A 32 -2.93 0.46 -14.11
N ASP A 33 -1.90 0.52 -13.26
CA ASP A 33 -1.99 0.07 -11.87
C ASP A 33 -2.96 0.92 -11.06
N LEU A 34 -2.93 2.25 -11.19
CA LEU A 34 -3.87 3.16 -10.52
C LEU A 34 -5.31 2.94 -10.97
N GLU A 35 -5.57 2.62 -12.23
CA GLU A 35 -6.91 2.24 -12.70
C GLU A 35 -7.37 0.92 -12.07
N ARG A 36 -6.48 -0.09 -12.04
CA ARG A 36 -6.74 -1.37 -11.37
C ARG A 36 -7.06 -1.18 -9.89
N TYR A 37 -6.36 -0.26 -9.22
CA TYR A 37 -6.63 0.07 -7.81
C TYR A 37 -7.81 1.03 -7.65
N GLY A 38 -8.09 1.83 -8.67
CA GLY A 38 -9.14 2.85 -8.73
C GLY A 38 -10.55 2.29 -8.69
N GLU A 39 -10.76 1.02 -9.06
CA GLU A 39 -12.02 0.29 -8.76
C GLU A 39 -12.36 0.31 -7.25
N ASN A 40 -11.37 0.50 -6.38
CA ASN A 40 -11.53 0.62 -4.94
C ASN A 40 -11.56 2.10 -4.43
N GLY A 41 -11.62 3.09 -5.33
CA GLY A 41 -12.06 4.46 -5.01
C GLY A 41 -10.99 5.56 -4.96
N ARG A 42 -9.77 5.37 -5.47
CA ARG A 42 -8.74 6.44 -5.53
C ARG A 42 -7.83 6.38 -6.75
N SER A 43 -8.08 7.25 -7.73
CA SER A 43 -7.24 7.39 -8.94
C SER A 43 -6.29 8.59 -8.93
N ASN A 44 -6.53 9.61 -8.07
CA ASN A 44 -5.95 10.95 -8.24
C ASN A 44 -5.25 11.54 -6.99
N LEU A 45 -5.01 10.76 -5.93
CA LEU A 45 -4.33 11.21 -4.71
C LEU A 45 -3.08 10.38 -4.43
N PRO A 46 -2.11 10.87 -3.64
CA PRO A 46 -1.07 10.01 -3.09
C PRO A 46 -1.72 8.82 -2.36
N VAL A 47 -1.53 7.63 -2.92
CA VAL A 47 -2.10 6.40 -2.37
C VAL A 47 -0.98 5.56 -1.78
N ASN A 48 -1.12 5.21 -0.50
CA ASN A 48 -0.41 4.07 0.05
C ASN A 48 -1.37 2.89 -0.06
N ILE A 49 -0.89 1.79 -0.65
CA ILE A 49 -1.67 0.58 -0.83
C ILE A 49 -0.89 -0.59 -0.26
N ILE A 50 -1.61 -1.56 0.29
CA ILE A 50 -1.06 -2.85 0.67
C ILE A 50 -1.69 -3.88 -0.25
N VAL A 51 -0.85 -4.59 -0.98
CA VAL A 51 -1.24 -5.67 -1.88
C VAL A 51 -0.85 -6.98 -1.20
N PRO A 52 -1.82 -7.81 -0.79
CA PRO A 52 -1.53 -9.12 -0.24
C PRO A 52 -0.81 -10.02 -1.23
N ALA A 53 -0.08 -11.01 -0.73
CA ALA A 53 0.58 -12.01 -1.57
C ALA A 53 -0.42 -12.96 -2.25
N ASP A 54 -1.58 -13.19 -1.62
CA ASP A 54 -2.69 -13.93 -2.22
C ASP A 54 -3.43 -13.03 -3.24
N PRO A 55 -3.47 -13.41 -4.53
CA PRO A 55 -4.14 -12.63 -5.57
C PRO A 55 -5.67 -12.56 -5.41
N ASP A 56 -6.29 -13.48 -4.67
CA ASP A 56 -7.74 -13.49 -4.44
C ASP A 56 -8.14 -12.56 -3.27
N GLN A 57 -7.17 -12.13 -2.46
CA GLN A 57 -7.40 -11.20 -1.37
C GLN A 57 -7.49 -9.76 -1.87
N LYS A 58 -8.42 -9.00 -1.27
CA LYS A 58 -8.59 -7.59 -1.63
C LYS A 58 -7.41 -6.76 -1.17
N LEU A 59 -6.95 -5.88 -2.05
CA LEU A 59 -6.00 -4.83 -1.70
C LEU A 59 -6.58 -3.90 -0.63
N ILE A 60 -5.70 -3.30 0.16
CA ILE A 60 -6.05 -2.37 1.23
C ILE A 60 -5.57 -0.97 0.82
N ILE A 61 -6.52 -0.04 0.67
CA ILE A 61 -6.20 1.37 0.44
C ILE A 61 -6.05 2.06 1.79
N MET A 62 -4.87 2.61 2.03
CA MET A 62 -4.59 3.34 3.26
C MET A 62 -5.25 4.74 3.22
N PRO A 63 -5.64 5.28 4.39
CA PRO A 63 -6.02 6.68 4.51
C PRO A 63 -4.90 7.62 4.04
N GLU A 64 -5.27 8.83 3.64
CA GLU A 64 -4.29 9.85 3.22
C GLU A 64 -3.34 10.24 4.36
N PHE A 65 -3.90 10.31 5.58
CA PHE A 65 -3.16 10.52 6.82
C PHE A 65 -3.32 9.27 7.68
N PHE A 66 -2.21 8.63 8.01
CA PHE A 66 -2.18 7.44 8.83
C PHE A 66 -0.90 7.40 9.66
N GLY A 67 -0.97 6.77 10.82
CA GLY A 67 0.14 6.58 11.74
C GLY A 67 0.68 5.16 11.70
N ALA A 68 1.47 4.84 12.73
CA ALA A 68 2.06 3.51 12.89
C ALA A 68 1.02 2.44 13.21
N GLU A 69 -0.05 2.79 13.93
CA GLU A 69 -1.10 1.86 14.34
C GLU A 69 -1.90 1.37 13.14
N GLU A 70 -2.40 2.29 12.32
CA GLU A 70 -3.16 1.97 11.11
C GLU A 70 -2.31 1.17 10.12
N ALA A 71 -1.01 1.48 10.01
CA ALA A 71 -0.09 0.70 9.18
C ALA A 71 0.05 -0.75 9.65
N LEU A 72 0.17 -0.98 10.97
CA LEU A 72 0.27 -2.33 11.54
C LEU A 72 -1.03 -3.11 11.39
N GLU A 73 -2.18 -2.48 11.63
CA GLU A 73 -3.48 -3.10 11.44
C GLU A 73 -3.72 -3.52 9.98
N ALA A 74 -3.32 -2.68 9.03
CA ALA A 74 -3.46 -2.99 7.61
C ALA A 74 -2.53 -4.12 7.18
N LEU A 75 -1.29 -4.17 7.70
CA LEU A 75 -0.38 -5.30 7.47
C LEU A 75 -0.95 -6.61 8.03
N GLU A 76 -1.53 -6.58 9.23
CA GLU A 76 -2.15 -7.77 9.84
C GLU A 76 -3.41 -8.23 9.08
N GLN A 77 -4.15 -7.32 8.47
CA GLN A 77 -5.28 -7.67 7.61
C GLN A 77 -4.83 -8.34 6.32
N ALA A 78 -3.69 -7.93 5.76
CA ALA A 78 -3.14 -8.48 4.52
C ALA A 78 -2.48 -9.86 4.68
N THR A 79 -2.35 -10.38 5.91
CA THR A 79 -1.77 -11.71 6.19
C THR A 79 -2.82 -12.76 6.58
N LYS A 80 -4.09 -12.37 6.64
CA LYS A 80 -5.22 -13.27 6.96
C LYS A 80 -5.76 -13.91 5.70
#